data_AF-A0A7V0V8N0-F1
#
_entry.id   AF-A0A7V0V8N0-F1
#
_cell.length_a   1.000
_cell.length_b   1.000
_cell.length_c   1.000
_cell.angle_alpha   90.00
_cell.angle_beta   90.00
_cell.angle_gamma   90.00
#
_symmetry.space_group_name_H-M   'P 1'
#
loop_
_entity.id
_entity.type
_entity.pdbx_description
1 polymer ?
#
loop_
_entity_poly.entity_id
_entity_poly.type
_entity_poly.pdbx_seq_one_letter_code
_entity_poly.pdbx_strand_id
1 'polypeptide(L)'
;MSKANYLRVPITMPEDMFAFLESVSIKSKISGGRKLANTAIVRACIMAMMDLDVDVNGVKDEEELKERIIKAQVNRNKTKKSKTKG
;
A
#
# COMPACT_ATOMS: atom_id res chain seq x y z
N MET A 1 20.42 -11.80 18.62
CA MET A 1 19.55 -11.19 17.60
C MET A 1 18.38 -10.55 18.33
N SER A 2 18.44 -9.25 18.59
CA SER A 2 17.44 -8.54 19.41
C SER A 2 16.09 -8.48 18.69
N LYS A 3 15.00 -8.51 19.47
CA LYS A 3 13.61 -8.32 19.00
C LYS A 3 13.58 -7.23 17.93
N ALA A 4 13.10 -7.56 16.74
CA ALA A 4 12.93 -6.60 15.66
C ALA A 4 12.24 -5.34 16.20
N ASN A 5 12.82 -4.17 15.91
CA ASN A 5 12.34 -2.85 16.35
C ASN A 5 11.02 -2.50 15.64
N TYR A 6 9.94 -3.21 15.96
CA TYR A 6 8.60 -2.90 15.48
C TYR A 6 7.93 -1.95 16.45
N LEU A 7 7.55 -0.78 15.95
CA LEU A 7 6.64 0.13 16.64
C LEU A 7 5.20 -0.25 16.32
N ARG A 8 4.32 -0.22 17.33
CA ARG A 8 2.89 -0.49 17.14
C ARG A 8 2.18 0.79 16.74
N VAL A 9 1.50 0.76 15.60
CA VAL A 9 0.61 1.83 15.17
C VAL A 9 -0.83 1.33 15.36
N PRO A 10 -1.63 1.94 16.26
CA PRO A 10 -3.06 1.66 16.32
C PRO A 10 -3.73 2.27 15.07
N ILE A 11 -4.53 1.47 14.37
CA ILE A 11 -5.23 1.91 13.15
C ILE A 11 -6.73 1.74 13.40
N THR A 12 -7.46 2.84 13.28
CA THR A 12 -8.92 2.86 13.27
C THR A 12 -9.37 3.04 11.83
N MET A 13 -10.27 2.19 11.36
CA MET A 13 -10.86 2.29 10.03
C MET A 13 -12.33 1.84 10.08
N PRO A 14 -13.16 2.30 9.13
CA PRO A 14 -14.53 1.80 8.98
C PRO A 14 -14.59 0.29 8.70
N GLU A 15 -15.76 -0.32 8.98
CA GLU A 15 -15.97 -1.77 8.87
C GLU A 15 -15.73 -2.31 7.46
N ASP A 16 -16.13 -1.56 6.44
CA ASP A 16 -15.97 -1.93 5.03
C ASP A 16 -14.48 -2.00 4.61
N MET A 17 -13.64 -1.07 5.10
CA MET A 17 -12.20 -1.10 4.88
C MET A 17 -11.56 -2.31 5.57
N PHE A 18 -11.98 -2.64 6.79
CA PHE A 18 -11.50 -3.82 7.49
C PHE A 18 -11.93 -5.12 6.76
N ALA A 19 -13.19 -5.20 6.34
CA ALA A 19 -13.71 -6.31 5.55
C ALA A 19 -12.97 -6.45 4.21
N PHE A 20 -12.58 -5.33 3.58
CA PHE A 20 -11.74 -5.37 2.39
C PHE A 20 -10.39 -6.02 2.66
N LEU A 21 -9.69 -5.67 3.75
CA LEU A 21 -8.42 -6.30 4.14
C LEU A 21 -8.55 -7.80 4.35
N GLU A 22 -9.59 -8.25 5.06
CA GLU A 22 -9.89 -9.68 5.23
C GLU A 22 -10.17 -10.36 3.89
N SER A 23 -10.90 -9.69 3.00
CA SER A 23 -11.18 -10.23 1.66
C SER A 23 -9.90 -10.41 0.85
N VAL A 24 -8.94 -9.46 0.92
CA VAL A 24 -7.64 -9.57 0.25
C VAL A 24 -6.83 -10.73 0.83
N SER A 25 -6.83 -10.87 2.16
CA SER A 25 -6.18 -11.99 2.87
C SER A 25 -6.67 -13.35 2.39
N ILE A 26 -8.00 -13.52 2.33
CA ILE A 26 -8.64 -14.77 1.91
C ILE A 26 -8.42 -15.00 0.40
N LYS A 27 -8.64 -13.98 -0.43
CA LYS A 27 -8.44 -14.04 -1.88
C LYS A 27 -7.03 -14.51 -2.24
N SER A 28 -6.01 -13.97 -1.57
CA SER A 28 -4.62 -14.38 -1.79
C SER A 28 -4.40 -15.86 -1.48
N LYS A 29 -5.05 -16.43 -0.45
CA LYS A 29 -4.96 -17.86 -0.14
C LYS A 29 -5.68 -18.71 -1.19
N ILE A 30 -6.92 -18.38 -1.52
CA ILE A 30 -7.73 -19.21 -2.44
C ILE A 30 -7.21 -19.17 -3.87
N SER A 31 -6.53 -18.09 -4.28
CA SER A 31 -5.92 -17.97 -5.61
C SER A 31 -4.54 -18.65 -5.72
N GLY A 32 -4.21 -19.58 -4.81
CA GLY A 32 -2.95 -20.34 -4.83
C GLY A 32 -1.77 -19.70 -4.08
N GLY A 33 -1.98 -18.56 -3.42
CA GLY A 33 -1.00 -17.95 -2.52
C GLY A 33 -1.16 -18.42 -1.07
N ARG A 34 -0.92 -17.52 -0.12
CA ARG A 34 -1.07 -17.78 1.32
C ARG A 34 -1.97 -16.75 1.97
N LYS A 35 -2.53 -17.08 3.14
CA LYS A 35 -3.25 -16.10 3.96
C LYS A 35 -2.29 -14.99 4.36
N LEU A 36 -2.62 -13.75 4.04
CA LEU A 36 -1.84 -12.57 4.42
C LEU A 36 -2.40 -11.97 5.70
N ALA A 37 -1.56 -11.70 6.70
CA ALA A 37 -2.01 -10.92 7.85
C ALA A 37 -2.38 -9.50 7.42
N ASN A 38 -3.41 -8.89 8.01
CA ASN A 38 -3.79 -7.50 7.70
C ASN A 38 -2.63 -6.53 7.91
N THR A 39 -1.81 -6.76 8.93
CA THR A 39 -0.57 -6.00 9.16
C THR A 39 0.44 -6.14 8.03
N ALA A 40 0.51 -7.30 7.37
CA ALA A 40 1.38 -7.49 6.21
C ALA A 40 0.85 -6.73 4.98
N ILE A 41 -0.48 -6.71 4.77
CA ILE A 41 -1.11 -5.95 3.68
C ILE A 41 -0.86 -4.45 3.89
N VAL A 42 -1.16 -3.92 5.08
CA VAL A 42 -0.92 -2.50 5.40
C VAL A 42 0.56 -2.14 5.25
N ARG A 43 1.48 -2.96 5.78
CA ARG A 43 2.93 -2.71 5.60
C ARG A 43 3.33 -2.71 4.12
N ALA A 44 2.78 -3.61 3.30
CA ALA A 44 3.06 -3.64 1.86
C ALA A 44 2.56 -2.36 1.15
N CYS A 45 1.40 -1.83 1.54
CA CYS A 45 0.90 -0.55 1.04
C CYS A 45 1.85 0.61 1.40
N ILE A 46 2.34 0.68 2.64
CA ILE A 46 3.30 1.71 3.06
C ILE A 46 4.62 1.57 2.30
N MET A 47 5.16 0.35 2.17
CA MET A 47 6.37 0.10 1.37
C MET A 47 6.20 0.54 -0.08
N ALA A 48 5.04 0.25 -0.69
CA ALA A 48 4.74 0.68 -2.05
C ALA A 48 4.66 2.21 -2.15
N MET A 49 4.08 2.89 -1.17
CA MET A 49 4.05 4.36 -1.11
C MET A 49 5.45 4.96 -1.00
N MET A 50 6.35 4.35 -0.20
CA MET A 50 7.76 4.74 -0.14
C MET A 50 8.45 4.60 -1.49
N ASP A 51 8.27 3.47 -2.18
CA ASP A 51 8.84 3.23 -3.51
C ASP A 51 8.30 4.15 -4.60
N LEU A 52 7.09 4.68 -4.41
CA LEU A 52 6.44 5.60 -5.34
C LEU A 52 6.92 7.05 -5.18
N ASP A 53 7.66 7.35 -4.10
CA ASP A 53 8.10 8.71 -3.76
C ASP A 53 6.96 9.72 -3.86
N VAL A 54 5.85 9.39 -3.18
CA VAL A 54 4.61 10.19 -3.25
C VAL A 54 4.86 11.58 -2.67
N ASP A 55 4.64 12.62 -3.48
CA ASP A 55 4.71 13.99 -3.02
C ASP A 55 3.51 14.30 -2.09
N VAL A 56 3.83 14.44 -0.80
CA VAL A 56 2.88 14.78 0.26
C VAL A 56 2.89 16.27 0.62
N ASN A 57 3.66 17.10 -0.09
CA ASN A 57 3.74 18.53 0.23
C ASN A 57 2.37 19.20 0.03
N GLY A 58 1.89 19.81 1.11
CA GLY A 58 0.66 20.59 1.10
C GLY A 58 -0.65 19.79 1.11
N VAL A 59 -0.60 18.46 1.23
CA VAL A 59 -1.80 17.59 1.29
C VAL A 59 -2.69 17.99 2.47
N LYS A 60 -4.00 18.09 2.22
CA LYS A 60 -4.99 18.60 3.18
C LYS A 60 -5.81 17.53 3.88
N ASP A 61 -6.08 16.43 3.20
CA ASP A 61 -6.94 15.37 3.70
C ASP A 61 -6.57 13.98 3.14
N GLU A 62 -7.27 12.96 3.64
CA GLU A 62 -7.06 11.56 3.26
C GLU A 62 -7.38 11.28 1.79
N GLU A 63 -8.39 11.96 1.24
CA GLU A 63 -8.81 11.79 -0.14
C GLU A 63 -7.77 12.35 -1.12
N GLU A 64 -7.21 13.52 -0.81
CA GLU A 64 -6.10 14.11 -1.57
C GLU A 64 -4.87 13.19 -1.50
N LEU A 65 -4.53 12.65 -0.34
CA LEU A 65 -3.41 11.72 -0.21
C LEU A 65 -3.61 10.48 -1.09
N LYS A 66 -4.81 9.89 -1.06
CA LYS A 66 -5.17 8.74 -1.92
C LYS A 66 -4.97 9.08 -3.39
N GLU A 67 -5.44 10.25 -3.84
CA GLU A 67 -5.22 10.68 -5.22
C GLU A 67 -3.74 10.83 -5.57
N ARG A 68 -2.92 11.37 -4.67
CA ARG A 68 -1.46 11.52 -4.88
C ARG A 68 -0.79 10.17 -5.06
N ILE A 69 -1.16 9.17 -4.25
CA ILE A 69 -0.66 7.80 -4.36
C ILE A 69 -1.00 7.20 -5.73
N ILE A 70 -2.26 7.34 -6.17
CA ILE A 70 -2.72 6.83 -7.47
C ILE A 70 -1.97 7.54 -8.62
N LYS A 71 -1.83 8.87 -8.56
CA LYS A 71 -1.10 9.66 -9.57
C LYS A 71 0.37 9.21 -9.66
N ALA A 72 1.04 8.97 -8.53
CA ALA A 72 2.42 8.49 -8.49
C ALA A 72 2.57 7.11 -9.18
N GLN A 73 1.63 6.19 -8.97
CA GLN A 73 1.63 4.88 -9.63
C GLN A 73 1.57 5.01 -11.16
N VAL A 74 0.70 5.88 -11.68
CA VAL A 74 0.57 6.13 -13.13
C VAL A 74 1.90 6.64 -13.71
N ASN A 75 2.56 7.55 -13.02
CA ASN A 75 3.83 8.13 -13.48
C ASN A 75 4.98 7.12 -13.47
N ARG A 76 5.04 6.21 -12.48
CA ARG A 76 5.99 5.09 -12.45
C ARG A 76 5.82 4.14 -13.66
N ASN A 77 4.59 3.94 -14.12
CA ASN A 77 4.33 3.10 -15.30
C ASN A 77 4.72 3.78 -16.62
N LYS A 78 4.61 5.11 -16.71
CA LYS A 78 5.06 5.88 -17.89
C LYS A 78 6.59 5.87 -18.03
N THR A 79 7.31 6.09 -16.93
CA THR A 79 8.78 6.10 -16.89
C THR A 79 9.41 4.72 -17.15
N LYS A 80 8.73 3.62 -16.78
CA LYS A 80 9.15 2.26 -17.17
C LYS A 80 8.96 2.00 -18.67
N LYS A 81 7.83 2.41 -19.26
CA LYS A 81 7.54 2.22 -20.69
C LYS A 81 8.47 2.99 -21.63
N SER A 82 8.99 4.14 -21.21
CA SER A 82 9.97 4.92 -22.00
C SER A 82 11.38 4.31 -21.99
N LYS A 83 11.74 3.52 -20.98
CA LYS A 83 13.07 2.86 -20.87
C LYS A 83 13.17 1.52 -21.60
N THR A 84 12.07 0.93 -22.05
CA THR A 84 12.07 -0.36 -22.80
C THR A 84 12.01 -0.18 -24.32
N LYS A 85 12.03 1.07 -24.82
CA LYS A 85 12.02 1.40 -26.26
C LYS A 85 13.34 2.02 -26.76
N GLY A 86 14.41 1.94 -25.98
CA GLY A 86 15.75 2.43 -26.33
C GLY A 86 16.76 1.31 -26.33
#